data_AF-A0A1M5A0G0-F1
#
_entry.id   AF-A0A1M5A0G0-F1
#
_cell.length_a   1.000
_cell.length_b   1.000
_cell.length_c   1.000
_cell.angle_alpha   90.00
_cell.angle_beta   90.00
_cell.angle_gamma   90.00
#
_symmetry.space_group_name_H-M   'P 1'
#
loop_
_entity.id
_entity.type
_entity.pdbx_description
1 polymer ?
#
loop_
_entity_poly.entity_id
_entity_poly.type
_entity_poly.pdbx_seq_one_letter_code
_entity_poly.pdbx_strand_id
1 'polypeptide(L)'
;MKALNKKERRRAFWTFLAFFLVTLLFVTGAVYINVQIPVEENKVLRTQYAKLDRELEFQADFAESIREVKVTLDSINQSGQNVMYLEQVISTKLAGVKESIPQNDSLRQYKLYDYVIQTMLALQESKRKLRDLREAQQLIGDYQQNVERYKEALEQTRRDLDICRQLSQ
;
A
#
# COMPACT_ATOMS: atom_id res chain seq x y z
N MET A 1 35.41 -65.21 56.09
CA MET A 1 36.46 -65.08 55.05
C MET A 1 36.45 -63.66 54.51
N LYS A 2 37.57 -62.91 54.59
CA LYS A 2 37.69 -61.59 53.95
C LYS A 2 37.99 -61.82 52.46
N ALA A 3 37.18 -61.27 51.56
CA ALA A 3 37.41 -61.39 50.13
C ALA A 3 38.78 -60.80 49.76
N LEU A 4 39.67 -61.65 49.22
CA LEU A 4 41.06 -61.30 48.87
C LEU A 4 41.11 -60.18 47.81
N ASN A 5 40.05 -60.03 47.01
CA ASN A 5 40.01 -59.12 45.86
C ASN A 5 39.31 -57.76 46.12
N LYS A 6 39.53 -57.19 47.30
CA LYS A 6 38.85 -55.95 47.73
C LYS A 6 39.25 -54.71 46.92
N LYS A 7 40.48 -54.67 46.40
CA LYS A 7 41.01 -53.54 45.60
C LYS A 7 40.45 -53.52 44.18
N GLU A 8 40.44 -54.66 43.48
CA GLU A 8 39.90 -54.71 42.12
C GLU A 8 38.39 -54.49 42.11
N ARG A 9 37.66 -55.01 43.11
CA ARG A 9 36.22 -54.75 43.26
C ARG A 9 35.92 -53.26 43.46
N ARG A 10 36.75 -52.53 44.19
CA ARG A 10 36.59 -51.08 44.39
C ARG A 10 36.88 -50.30 43.11
N ARG A 11 37.92 -50.68 42.36
CA ARG A 11 38.25 -50.08 41.06
C ARG A 11 37.14 -50.31 40.04
N ALA A 12 36.68 -51.57 39.90
CA ALA A 12 35.59 -51.94 39.01
C ALA A 12 34.28 -51.18 39.36
N PHE A 13 33.97 -51.03 40.65
CA PHE A 13 32.83 -50.25 41.10
C PHE A 13 32.92 -48.77 40.70
N TRP A 14 34.08 -48.12 40.89
CA TRP A 14 34.25 -46.72 40.49
C TRP A 14 34.24 -46.54 38.97
N THR A 15 34.82 -47.47 38.21
CA THR A 15 34.75 -47.46 36.75
C THR A 15 33.31 -47.62 36.27
N PHE A 16 32.56 -48.58 36.83
CA PHE A 16 31.13 -48.76 36.54
C PHE A 16 30.33 -47.50 36.90
N LEU A 17 30.54 -46.93 38.08
CA LEU A 17 29.85 -45.73 38.53
C LEU A 17 30.14 -44.53 37.61
N ALA A 18 31.38 -44.37 37.16
CA ALA A 18 31.76 -43.33 36.21
C ALA A 18 31.04 -43.51 34.86
N PHE A 19 31.06 -44.71 34.28
CA PHE A 19 30.34 -44.99 33.03
C PHE A 19 28.81 -44.85 33.19
N PHE A 20 28.26 -45.24 34.33
CA PHE A 20 26.85 -45.07 34.64
C PHE A 20 26.46 -43.58 34.70
N LEU A 21 27.26 -42.75 35.35
CA LEU A 21 27.01 -41.30 35.40
C LEU A 21 27.14 -40.64 34.03
N VAL A 22 28.12 -41.04 33.23
CA VAL A 22 28.31 -40.51 31.86
C VAL A 22 27.13 -40.88 30.96
N THR A 23 26.69 -42.14 30.99
CA THR A 23 25.52 -42.58 30.21
C THR A 23 24.24 -41.92 30.69
N LEU A 24 24.05 -41.76 32.00
CA LEU A 24 22.92 -41.04 32.57
C LEU A 24 22.88 -39.58 32.08
N LEU A 25 24.02 -38.87 32.10
CA LEU A 25 24.13 -37.51 31.59
C LEU A 25 23.83 -37.41 30.09
N PHE A 26 24.29 -38.38 29.30
CA PHE A 26 24.00 -38.43 27.87
C PHE A 26 22.51 -38.61 27.61
N VAL A 27 21.86 -39.54 28.32
CA VAL A 27 20.42 -39.79 28.16
C VAL A 27 19.60 -38.59 28.61
N THR A 28 19.90 -37.99 29.77
CA THR A 28 19.15 -36.82 30.24
C THR A 28 19.40 -35.59 29.36
N GLY A 29 20.63 -35.40 28.87
CA GLY A 29 20.95 -34.34 27.91
C GLY A 29 20.20 -34.51 26.59
N ALA A 30 20.14 -35.73 26.04
CA ALA A 30 19.41 -36.01 24.82
C ALA A 30 17.90 -35.77 24.98
N VAL A 31 17.29 -36.20 26.10
CA VAL A 31 15.88 -35.94 26.40
C VAL A 31 15.62 -34.45 26.58
N TYR A 32 16.50 -33.73 27.29
CA TYR A 32 16.37 -32.29 27.48
C TYR A 32 16.39 -31.52 26.15
N ILE A 33 17.34 -31.84 25.28
CA ILE A 33 17.43 -31.23 23.94
C ILE A 33 16.18 -31.55 23.12
N ASN A 34 15.70 -32.81 23.15
CA ASN A 34 14.52 -33.25 22.42
C ASN A 34 13.24 -32.52 22.87
N VAL A 35 13.12 -32.15 24.15
CA VAL A 35 11.94 -31.44 24.68
C VAL A 35 12.06 -29.92 24.54
N GLN A 36 13.24 -29.34 24.79
CA GLN A 36 13.42 -27.88 24.80
C GLN A 36 13.41 -27.26 23.40
N ILE A 37 13.99 -27.94 22.39
CA ILE A 37 14.03 -27.43 21.01
C ILE A 37 12.62 -27.21 20.44
N PRO A 38 11.68 -28.18 20.51
CA PRO A 38 10.32 -27.99 20.04
C PRO A 38 9.58 -26.82 20.72
N VAL A 39 9.88 -26.53 21.99
CA VAL A 39 9.23 -25.42 22.72
C VAL A 39 9.69 -24.06 22.19
N GLU A 40 11.00 -23.88 21.98
CA GLU A 40 11.53 -22.64 21.41
C GLU A 40 11.12 -22.47 19.94
N GLU A 41 11.14 -23.54 19.14
CA GLU A 41 10.65 -23.49 17.76
C GLU A 41 9.17 -23.10 17.71
N ASN A 42 8.33 -23.68 18.56
CA ASN A 42 6.90 -23.33 18.64
C ASN A 42 6.71 -21.87 19.07
N LYS A 43 7.52 -21.37 20.01
CA LYS A 43 7.51 -19.97 20.43
C LYS A 43 7.88 -19.04 19.26
N VAL A 44 8.94 -19.35 18.51
CA VAL A 44 9.34 -18.58 17.33
C VAL A 44 8.24 -18.61 16.27
N LEU A 45 7.68 -19.79 15.97
CA LEU A 45 6.58 -19.95 15.02
C LEU A 45 5.35 -19.12 15.42
N ARG A 46 4.95 -19.14 16.70
CA ARG A 46 3.84 -18.31 17.20
C ARG A 46 4.12 -16.83 17.03
N THR A 47 5.35 -16.37 17.29
CA THR A 47 5.70 -14.95 17.09
C THR A 47 5.69 -14.55 15.62
N GLN A 48 6.14 -15.43 14.71
CA GLN A 48 6.09 -15.18 13.27
C GLN A 48 4.64 -15.18 12.77
N TYR A 49 3.83 -16.12 13.24
CA TYR A 49 2.41 -16.17 12.92
C TYR A 49 1.70 -14.87 13.35
N ALA A 50 1.92 -14.41 14.58
CA ALA A 50 1.31 -13.16 15.07
C ALA A 50 1.75 -11.92 14.28
N LYS A 51 2.98 -11.91 13.73
CA LYS A 51 3.43 -10.84 12.83
C LYS A 51 2.73 -10.91 11.48
N LEU A 52 2.62 -12.11 10.90
CA LEU A 52 1.93 -12.32 9.63
C LEU A 52 0.45 -11.97 9.72
N ASP A 53 -0.21 -12.35 10.81
CA ASP A 53 -1.63 -12.07 11.04
C ASP A 53 -1.91 -10.56 11.05
N ARG A 54 -1.06 -9.80 11.77
CA ARG A 54 -1.10 -8.32 11.75
C ARG A 54 -0.81 -7.73 10.38
N GLU A 55 0.09 -8.34 9.61
CA GLU A 55 0.40 -7.89 8.26
C GLU A 55 -0.80 -8.09 7.32
N LEU A 56 -1.49 -9.23 7.43
CA LEU A 56 -2.69 -9.53 6.65
C LEU A 56 -3.85 -8.61 7.00
N GLU A 57 -4.05 -8.34 8.30
CA GLU A 57 -5.05 -7.37 8.77
C GLU A 57 -4.78 -5.97 8.19
N PHE A 58 -3.54 -5.49 8.31
CA PHE A 58 -3.14 -4.21 7.70
C PHE A 58 -3.33 -4.19 6.18
N GLN A 59 -2.97 -5.27 5.48
CA GLN A 59 -3.16 -5.37 4.03
C GLN A 59 -4.64 -5.30 3.63
N ALA A 60 -5.53 -5.92 4.41
CA ALA A 60 -6.97 -5.87 4.18
C ALA A 60 -7.50 -4.43 4.35
N ASP A 61 -7.14 -3.78 5.46
CA ASP A 61 -7.55 -2.40 5.77
C ASP A 61 -7.02 -1.40 4.74
N PHE A 62 -5.76 -1.57 4.32
CA PHE A 62 -5.15 -0.77 3.25
C PHE A 62 -5.91 -0.95 1.94
N ALA A 63 -6.17 -2.20 1.54
CA ALA A 63 -6.87 -2.50 0.30
C ALA A 63 -8.31 -1.95 0.28
N GLU A 64 -9.00 -1.98 1.41
CA GLU A 64 -10.31 -1.36 1.57
C GLU A 64 -10.25 0.15 1.44
N SER A 65 -9.33 0.80 2.15
CA SER A 65 -9.15 2.26 2.09
C SER A 65 -8.85 2.73 0.65
N ILE A 66 -7.99 2.02 -0.07
CA ILE A 66 -7.68 2.32 -1.48
C ILE A 66 -8.89 2.08 -2.39
N ARG A 67 -9.70 1.05 -2.13
CA ARG A 67 -10.93 0.79 -2.88
C ARG A 67 -11.91 1.95 -2.73
N GLU A 68 -12.09 2.47 -1.52
CA GLU A 68 -12.96 3.62 -1.27
C GLU A 68 -12.46 4.89 -1.97
N VAL A 69 -11.15 5.14 -1.93
CA VAL A 69 -10.53 6.24 -2.68
C VAL A 69 -10.82 6.08 -4.17
N LYS A 70 -10.64 4.88 -4.73
CA LYS A 70 -10.95 4.60 -6.14
C LYS A 70 -12.43 4.88 -6.46
N VAL A 71 -13.37 4.43 -5.64
CA VAL A 71 -14.81 4.69 -5.86
C VAL A 71 -15.11 6.19 -5.87
N THR A 72 -14.51 6.94 -4.94
CA THR A 72 -14.66 8.40 -4.86
C THR A 72 -14.05 9.09 -6.09
N LEU A 73 -12.90 8.59 -6.54
CA LEU A 73 -12.20 9.09 -7.72
C LEU A 73 -12.94 8.74 -9.02
N ASP A 74 -13.69 7.64 -9.05
CA ASP A 74 -14.58 7.28 -10.16
C ASP A 74 -15.83 8.19 -10.20
N SER A 75 -16.29 8.70 -9.06
CA SER A 75 -17.45 9.61 -8.99
C SER A 75 -17.12 11.08 -9.28
N ILE A 76 -15.85 11.50 -9.18
CA ILE A 76 -15.43 12.91 -9.25
C ILE A 76 -15.83 13.65 -10.54
N ASN A 77 -15.99 12.93 -11.65
CA ASN A 77 -16.35 13.51 -12.95
C ASN A 77 -17.83 13.32 -13.30
N GLN A 78 -18.65 12.82 -12.37
CA GLN A 78 -20.09 12.70 -12.56
C GLN A 78 -20.78 14.06 -12.42
N SER A 79 -21.79 14.31 -13.25
CA SER A 79 -22.58 15.54 -13.22
C SER A 79 -23.29 15.71 -11.88
N GLY A 80 -23.25 16.92 -11.32
CA GLY A 80 -23.98 17.26 -10.09
C GLY A 80 -23.23 16.98 -8.78
N GLN A 81 -21.98 16.50 -8.84
CA GLN A 81 -21.16 16.32 -7.63
C GLN A 81 -20.29 17.54 -7.33
N ASN A 82 -20.03 17.80 -6.04
CA ASN A 82 -19.08 18.81 -5.61
C ASN A 82 -17.65 18.27 -5.72
N VAL A 83 -17.04 18.54 -6.87
CA VAL A 83 -15.66 18.14 -7.19
C VAL A 83 -14.67 18.54 -6.10
N MET A 84 -14.73 19.78 -5.61
CA MET A 84 -13.79 20.29 -4.62
C MET A 84 -13.88 19.51 -3.31
N TYR A 85 -15.11 19.19 -2.88
CA TYR A 85 -15.33 18.36 -1.71
C TYR A 85 -14.74 16.95 -1.88
N LEU A 86 -14.97 16.31 -3.04
CA LEU A 86 -14.45 14.96 -3.30
C LEU A 86 -12.92 14.93 -3.38
N GLU A 87 -12.29 15.94 -4.00
CA GLU A 87 -10.83 16.08 -4.03
C GLU A 87 -10.25 16.21 -2.62
N GLN A 88 -10.93 16.94 -1.73
CA GLN A 88 -10.54 17.03 -0.33
C GLN A 88 -10.68 15.68 0.38
N VAL A 89 -11.81 14.98 0.20
CA VAL A 89 -12.06 13.67 0.81
C VAL A 89 -10.99 12.66 0.38
N ILE A 90 -10.66 12.60 -0.92
CA ILE A 90 -9.60 11.74 -1.45
C ILE A 90 -8.26 12.07 -0.79
N SER A 91 -7.90 13.36 -0.73
CA SER A 91 -6.62 13.81 -0.15
C SER A 91 -6.51 13.45 1.33
N THR A 92 -7.58 13.66 2.11
CA THR A 92 -7.62 13.31 3.53
C THR A 92 -7.53 11.79 3.74
N LYS A 93 -8.25 11.00 2.96
CA LYS A 93 -8.17 9.53 3.04
C LYS A 93 -6.76 9.03 2.72
N LEU A 94 -6.16 9.49 1.62
CA LEU A 94 -4.80 9.10 1.24
C LEU A 94 -3.74 9.51 2.27
N ALA A 95 -3.89 10.69 2.89
CA ALA A 95 -3.03 11.13 3.98
C ALA A 95 -3.15 10.20 5.20
N GLY A 96 -4.38 9.86 5.62
CA GLY A 96 -4.61 8.95 6.73
C GLY A 96 -4.05 7.54 6.47
N VAL A 97 -4.24 7.02 5.25
CA VAL A 97 -3.63 5.74 4.84
C VAL A 97 -2.11 5.82 4.90
N LYS A 98 -1.50 6.92 4.43
CA LYS A 98 -0.05 7.10 4.47
C LYS A 98 0.51 7.12 5.90
N GLU A 99 -0.19 7.78 6.81
CA GLU A 99 0.17 7.83 8.23
C GLU A 99 0.06 6.47 8.92
N SER A 100 -0.89 5.64 8.49
CA SER A 100 -1.07 4.29 9.04
C SER A 100 0.04 3.31 8.65
N ILE A 101 0.86 3.61 7.64
CA ILE A 101 1.91 2.70 7.17
C ILE A 101 3.03 2.62 8.23
N PRO A 102 3.34 1.43 8.77
CA PRO A 102 4.39 1.27 9.76
C PRO A 102 5.77 1.61 9.16
N GLN A 103 6.40 2.68 9.68
CA GLN A 103 7.70 3.18 9.19
C GLN A 103 8.89 2.28 9.57
N ASN A 104 8.74 1.47 10.62
CA ASN A 104 9.84 0.70 11.22
C ASN A 104 9.94 -0.73 10.68
N ASP A 105 9.03 -1.17 9.82
CA ASP A 105 9.06 -2.53 9.26
C ASP A 105 9.92 -2.56 7.99
N SER A 106 11.23 -2.55 8.23
CA SER A 106 12.29 -2.59 7.21
C SER A 106 12.21 -3.80 6.25
N LEU A 107 11.33 -4.77 6.49
CA LEU A 107 11.37 -6.07 5.83
C LEU A 107 10.32 -6.35 4.75
N ARG A 108 9.21 -5.60 4.59
CA ARG A 108 8.35 -5.83 3.41
C ARG A 108 7.34 -4.71 3.13
N GLN A 109 7.38 -4.23 1.89
CA GLN A 109 6.30 -3.53 1.17
C GLN A 109 5.95 -2.07 1.53
N TYR A 110 6.63 -1.38 2.44
CA TYR A 110 6.46 0.08 2.62
C TYR A 110 6.43 0.84 1.28
N LYS A 111 7.41 0.56 0.41
CA LYS A 111 7.51 1.15 -0.93
C LYS A 111 6.31 0.81 -1.82
N LEU A 112 5.76 -0.39 -1.70
CA LEU A 112 4.60 -0.81 -2.49
C LEU A 112 3.37 0.02 -2.10
N TYR A 113 3.11 0.18 -0.80
CA TYR A 113 2.00 1.01 -0.33
C TYR A 113 2.18 2.46 -0.75
N ASP A 114 3.38 3.00 -0.61
CA ASP A 114 3.70 4.36 -1.05
C ASP A 114 3.52 4.53 -2.57
N TYR A 115 3.95 3.55 -3.40
CA TYR A 115 3.71 3.58 -4.84
C TYR A 115 2.23 3.53 -5.21
N VAL A 116 1.41 2.75 -4.50
CA VAL A 116 -0.04 2.73 -4.73
C VAL A 116 -0.65 4.09 -4.40
N ILE A 117 -0.27 4.70 -3.27
CA ILE A 117 -0.74 6.05 -2.89
C ILE A 117 -0.33 7.09 -3.93
N GLN A 118 0.93 7.08 -4.35
CA GLN A 118 1.44 7.99 -5.39
C GLN A 118 0.67 7.81 -6.71
N THR A 119 0.37 6.57 -7.08
CA THR A 119 -0.43 6.27 -8.29
C THR A 119 -1.84 6.85 -8.19
N MET A 120 -2.48 6.75 -7.03
CA MET A 120 -3.82 7.32 -6.81
C MET A 120 -3.80 8.85 -6.87
N LEU A 121 -2.78 9.50 -6.30
CA LEU A 121 -2.58 10.95 -6.41
C LEU A 121 -2.35 11.40 -7.86
N ALA A 122 -1.48 10.69 -8.59
CA ALA A 122 -1.22 10.98 -10.00
C ALA A 122 -2.49 10.80 -10.86
N LEU A 123 -3.34 9.82 -10.53
CA LEU A 123 -4.62 9.60 -11.20
C LEU A 123 -5.61 10.74 -10.90
N GLN A 124 -5.68 11.22 -9.66
CA GLN A 124 -6.49 12.39 -9.28
C GLN A 124 -6.07 13.62 -10.08
N GLU A 125 -4.77 13.91 -10.13
CA GLU A 125 -4.22 15.03 -10.89
C GLU A 125 -4.51 14.90 -12.39
N SER A 126 -4.39 13.69 -12.94
CA SER A 126 -4.69 13.41 -14.34
C SER A 126 -6.17 13.65 -14.67
N LYS A 127 -7.09 13.26 -13.78
CA LYS A 127 -8.53 13.54 -13.95
C LYS A 127 -8.83 15.03 -13.87
N ARG A 128 -8.16 15.78 -12.99
CA ARG A 128 -8.26 17.24 -12.94
C ARG A 128 -7.82 17.88 -14.25
N LYS A 129 -6.64 17.52 -14.76
CA LYS A 129 -6.13 18.01 -16.05
C LYS A 129 -7.08 17.72 -17.20
N LEU A 130 -7.70 16.53 -17.23
CA LEU A 130 -8.67 16.17 -18.25
C LEU A 130 -9.91 17.09 -18.23
N ARG A 131 -10.39 17.46 -17.03
CA ARG A 131 -11.50 18.40 -16.87
C ARG A 131 -11.11 19.79 -17.37
N ASP A 132 -9.97 20.31 -16.94
CA ASP A 132 -9.46 21.62 -17.35
C ASP A 132 -9.30 21.70 -18.88
N LEU A 133 -8.80 20.63 -19.51
CA LEU A 133 -8.68 20.54 -20.97
C LEU A 133 -10.04 20.50 -21.67
N ARG A 134 -11.03 19.82 -21.11
CA ARG A 134 -12.39 19.76 -21.66
C ARG A 134 -13.05 21.14 -21.64
N GLU A 135 -12.90 21.87 -20.54
CA GLU A 135 -13.39 23.25 -20.42
C GLU A 135 -12.72 24.17 -21.43
N ALA A 136 -11.39 24.07 -21.58
CA ALA A 136 -10.64 24.82 -22.59
C ALA A 136 -11.11 24.51 -24.02
N GLN A 137 -11.39 23.24 -24.32
CA GLN A 137 -11.90 22.83 -25.63
C GLN A 137 -13.28 23.42 -25.93
N GLN A 138 -14.17 23.49 -24.93
CA GLN A 138 -15.48 24.12 -25.07
C GLN A 138 -15.34 25.62 -25.36
N LEU A 139 -14.51 26.33 -24.59
CA LEU A 139 -14.20 27.74 -24.82
C LEU A 139 -13.66 28.01 -26.23
N ILE A 140 -12.75 27.15 -26.72
CA ILE A 140 -12.23 27.28 -28.09
C ILE A 140 -13.34 27.12 -29.13
N GLY A 141 -14.25 26.16 -28.95
CA GLY A 141 -15.40 25.97 -29.82
C GLY A 141 -16.32 27.20 -29.86
N ASP A 142 -16.62 27.77 -28.69
CA ASP A 142 -17.43 28.98 -28.56
C ASP A 142 -16.76 30.19 -29.25
N TYR A 143 -15.44 30.36 -29.07
CA TYR A 143 -14.69 31.41 -29.74
C TYR A 143 -14.66 31.22 -31.26
N GLN A 144 -14.49 29.99 -31.76
CA GLN A 144 -14.54 29.71 -33.19
C GLN A 144 -15.91 30.06 -33.78
N GLN A 145 -17.00 29.71 -33.09
CA GLN A 145 -18.35 30.07 -33.52
C GLN A 145 -18.55 31.59 -33.54
N ASN A 146 -18.06 32.30 -32.51
CA ASN A 146 -18.14 33.75 -32.46
C ASN A 146 -17.33 34.42 -33.56
N VAL A 147 -16.13 33.91 -33.89
CA VAL A 147 -15.30 34.41 -34.99
C VAL A 147 -16.04 34.30 -36.31
N GLU A 148 -16.69 33.17 -36.61
CA GLU A 148 -17.46 33.05 -37.84
C GLU A 148 -18.67 34.00 -37.88
N ARG A 149 -19.41 34.12 -36.77
CA ARG A 149 -20.50 35.10 -36.67
C ARG A 149 -20.03 36.54 -36.92
N TYR A 150 -18.89 36.91 -36.35
CA TYR A 150 -18.34 38.25 -36.55
C TYR A 150 -17.88 38.48 -37.99
N LYS A 151 -17.29 37.48 -38.66
CA LYS A 151 -16.94 37.56 -40.08
C LYS A 151 -18.18 37.76 -40.95
N GLU A 152 -19.23 36.98 -40.74
CA GLU A 152 -20.49 37.10 -41.47
C GLU A 152 -21.12 38.49 -41.30
N ALA A 153 -21.16 38.98 -40.05
CA ALA A 153 -21.68 40.33 -39.75
C ALA A 153 -20.83 41.43 -40.39
N LEU A 154 -19.49 41.27 -40.42
CA LEU A 154 -18.58 42.22 -41.07
C LEU A 154 -18.80 42.26 -42.58
N GLU A 155 -18.95 41.09 -43.21
CA GLU A 155 -19.27 41.03 -44.64
C GLU A 155 -20.61 41.67 -44.95
N GLN A 156 -21.64 41.42 -44.13
CA GLN A 156 -22.95 42.01 -44.30
C GLN A 156 -22.89 43.53 -44.18
N THR A 157 -22.25 44.04 -43.12
CA THR A 157 -22.08 45.49 -42.91
C THR A 157 -21.29 46.14 -44.06
N ARG A 158 -20.28 45.44 -44.59
CA ARG A 158 -19.51 45.91 -45.75
C ARG A 158 -20.37 45.98 -47.00
N ARG A 159 -21.20 44.97 -47.27
CA ARG A 159 -22.16 44.97 -48.38
C ARG A 159 -23.15 46.14 -48.25
N ASP A 160 -23.71 46.34 -47.07
CA ASP A 160 -24.66 47.44 -46.81
C ASP A 160 -24.01 48.82 -47.01
N LEU A 161 -22.76 48.98 -46.55
CA LEU A 161 -22.00 50.22 -46.75
C LEU A 161 -21.73 50.52 -48.23
N ASP A 162 -21.37 49.51 -49.02
CA ASP A 162 -21.15 49.68 -50.46
C ASP A 162 -22.45 50.05 -51.20
N ILE A 163 -23.60 49.48 -50.81
CA ILE A 163 -24.92 49.86 -51.33
C ILE A 163 -25.23 51.32 -51.01
N CYS A 164 -25.05 51.74 -49.76
CA CYS A 164 -25.26 53.13 -49.34
C CYS A 164 -24.38 54.12 -50.11
N ARG A 165 -23.11 53.76 -50.37
CA ARG A 165 -22.20 54.58 -51.18
C ARG A 165 -22.69 54.73 -52.61
N GLN A 166 -23.17 53.65 -53.23
CA GLN A 166 -23.71 53.67 -54.59
C GLN A 166 -24.99 54.49 -54.71
N LEU A 167 -25.85 54.50 -53.68
CA LEU A 167 -27.08 55.31 -53.65
C LEU A 167 -26.83 56.80 -53.39
N SER A 168 -25.64 57.16 -52.89
CA SER A 168 -25.24 58.55 -52.59
C SER A 168 -24.50 59.26 -53.74
N GLN A 169 -24.26 58.56 -54.86
CA GLN A 169 -23.75 59.10 -56.12
C GLN A 169 -24.88 59.33 -57.12
#